data_AF-A0A957Q3X6-F1
#
_entry.id   AF-A0A957Q3X6-F1
#
_cell.length_a   1.000
_cell.length_b   1.000
_cell.length_c   1.000
_cell.angle_alpha   90.00
_cell.angle_beta   90.00
_cell.angle_gamma   90.00
#
_symmetry.space_group_name_H-M   'P 1'
#
loop_
_entity.id
_entity.type
_entity.pdbx_description
1 polymer ?
#
loop_
_entity_poly.entity_id
_entity_poly.type
_entity_poly.pdbx_seq_one_letter_code
_entity_poly.pdbx_strand_id
1 'polypeptide(L)'
;VINRRAWGAWYLVDHYLRFWGHWILPYTTQIEFDEAEWLIQEIVRPGWDTFVAFAWEEIARRHVYQLSVQRVIPFWAEEVGSWWSKQAQIDLVAVHRERRSVLLGESRWRRQPMSVADLEALQAKSQQWLGNERGWDFWYALYSRSGFTSELEALAAADSHLILQTPNDVIDRK
;
A
#
# COMPACT_ATOMS: atom_id res chain seq x y z
N VAL A 1 15.89 -8.86 2.16
CA VAL A 1 14.73 -9.79 2.19
C VAL A 1 13.47 -8.97 2.09
N ILE A 2 12.73 -9.06 0.97
CA ILE A 2 11.37 -8.53 0.93
C ILE A 2 10.54 -9.44 1.80
N ASN A 3 10.05 -8.91 2.92
CA ASN A 3 9.24 -9.69 3.82
C ASN A 3 7.84 -9.79 3.21
N ARG A 4 7.45 -10.98 2.77
CA ARG A 4 6.06 -11.41 2.88
C ARG A 4 5.77 -11.55 4.37
N ARG A 5 5.46 -10.43 5.04
CA ARG A 5 5.11 -10.27 6.48
C ARG A 5 5.37 -11.54 7.32
N ALA A 6 6.60 -11.76 7.76
CA ALA A 6 6.98 -12.90 8.59
C ALA A 6 7.18 -12.49 10.06
N TRP A 7 6.07 -12.22 10.75
CA TRP A 7 5.91 -12.46 12.19
C TRP A 7 4.72 -13.41 12.30
N GLY A 8 4.73 -14.36 13.24
CA GLY A 8 3.80 -15.50 13.37
C GLY A 8 2.30 -15.21 13.54
N ALA A 9 1.77 -14.19 12.90
CA ALA A 9 0.35 -13.93 12.69
C ALA A 9 -0.04 -14.47 11.31
N TRP A 10 -0.83 -15.53 11.29
CA TRP A 10 -1.51 -16.00 10.09
C TRP A 10 -2.62 -15.00 9.76
N TYR A 11 -2.43 -14.22 8.69
CA TYR A 11 -3.50 -13.37 8.18
C TYR A 11 -4.25 -14.12 7.11
N LEU A 12 -5.57 -14.14 7.25
CA LEU A 12 -6.47 -14.68 6.25
C LEU A 12 -6.37 -13.81 5.00
N VAL A 13 -5.90 -14.37 3.89
CA VAL A 13 -5.65 -13.60 2.65
C VAL A 13 -6.96 -13.09 2.04
N ASP A 14 -8.07 -13.76 2.36
CA ASP A 14 -9.39 -13.44 1.84
C ASP A 14 -10.02 -12.24 2.59
N HIS A 15 -10.33 -11.17 1.85
CA HIS A 15 -10.92 -9.95 2.41
C HIS A 15 -12.30 -10.18 3.01
N TYR A 16 -13.11 -11.08 2.42
CA TYR A 16 -14.43 -11.42 2.93
C TYR A 16 -14.30 -12.16 4.27
N LEU A 17 -13.45 -13.17 4.35
CA LEU A 17 -13.28 -13.92 5.59
C LEU A 17 -12.62 -13.07 6.69
N ARG A 18 -11.74 -12.13 6.36
CA ARG A 18 -11.22 -11.13 7.32
C ARG A 18 -12.33 -10.26 7.88
N PHE A 19 -13.20 -9.76 7.01
CA PHE A 19 -14.35 -8.95 7.43
C PHE A 19 -15.28 -9.77 8.33
N TRP A 20 -15.60 -10.98 7.90
CA TRP A 20 -16.48 -11.89 8.63
C TRP A 20 -15.91 -12.24 10.00
N GLY A 21 -14.64 -12.65 10.08
CA GLY A 21 -14.00 -12.99 11.34
C GLY A 21 -13.82 -11.79 12.29
N HIS A 22 -13.66 -10.58 11.75
CA HIS A 22 -13.44 -9.39 12.55
C HIS A 22 -14.74 -8.76 13.09
N TRP A 23 -15.82 -8.75 12.29
CA TRP A 23 -17.05 -8.02 12.65
C TRP A 23 -18.35 -8.84 12.60
N ILE A 24 -18.39 -9.99 11.92
CA ILE A 24 -19.61 -10.79 11.87
C ILE A 24 -19.58 -11.88 12.94
N LEU A 25 -18.53 -12.70 12.96
CA LEU A 25 -18.40 -13.82 13.90
C LEU A 25 -18.55 -13.39 15.37
N PRO A 26 -17.89 -12.31 15.86
CA PRO A 26 -17.99 -11.92 17.27
C PRO A 26 -19.36 -11.36 17.66
N TYR A 27 -20.18 -10.96 16.68
CA TYR A 27 -21.44 -10.25 16.90
C TYR A 27 -22.66 -10.98 16.30
N THR A 28 -22.53 -12.28 16.03
CA THR A 28 -23.60 -13.11 15.46
C THR A 28 -24.90 -13.03 16.26
N THR A 29 -24.81 -13.06 17.59
CA THR A 29 -25.97 -12.94 18.50
C THR A 29 -26.68 -11.59 18.34
N GLN A 30 -25.96 -10.47 18.31
CA GLN A 30 -26.56 -9.14 18.12
C GLN A 30 -27.24 -9.02 16.76
N ILE A 31 -26.64 -9.62 15.72
CA ILE A 31 -27.23 -9.66 14.38
C ILE A 31 -28.54 -10.48 14.39
N GLU A 32 -28.59 -11.61 15.10
CA GLU A 32 -29.80 -12.43 15.26
C GLU A 32 -30.92 -11.72 16.02
N PHE A 33 -30.59 -10.74 16.88
CA PHE A 33 -31.54 -9.90 17.61
C PHE A 33 -31.86 -8.56 16.91
N ASP A 34 -31.64 -8.45 15.60
CA ASP A 34 -31.91 -7.26 14.78
C ASP A 34 -31.11 -5.99 15.16
N GLU A 35 -29.97 -6.13 15.85
CA GLU A 35 -29.09 -5.02 16.23
C GLU A 35 -27.99 -4.72 15.19
N ALA A 36 -28.15 -5.20 13.95
CA ALA A 36 -27.15 -5.04 12.89
C ALA A 36 -26.84 -3.56 12.57
N GLU A 37 -27.84 -2.67 12.64
CA GLU A 37 -27.61 -1.23 12.42
C GLU A 37 -26.71 -0.64 13.50
N TRP A 38 -26.94 -0.98 14.77
CA TRP A 38 -26.09 -0.56 15.88
C TRP A 38 -24.65 -1.06 15.70
N LEU A 39 -24.48 -2.34 15.34
CA LEU A 39 -23.18 -2.93 15.04
C LEU A 39 -22.45 -2.15 13.94
N ILE A 40 -23.15 -1.79 12.86
CA ILE A 40 -22.58 -1.02 11.75
C ILE A 40 -22.12 0.35 12.24
N GLN A 41 -22.96 1.08 12.96
CA GLN A 41 -22.68 2.45 13.37
C GLN A 41 -21.59 2.55 14.43
N GLU A 42 -21.64 1.68 15.44
CA GLU A 42 -20.79 1.80 16.63
C GLU A 42 -19.49 0.98 16.55
N ILE A 43 -19.45 -0.08 15.74
CA ILE A 43 -18.29 -0.99 15.68
C ILE A 43 -17.63 -0.96 14.30
N VAL A 44 -18.39 -1.18 13.23
CA VAL A 44 -17.82 -1.30 11.88
C VAL A 44 -17.33 0.05 11.36
N ARG A 45 -18.17 1.09 11.38
CA ARG A 45 -17.83 2.41 10.84
C ARG A 45 -16.59 3.03 11.50
N PRO A 46 -16.40 2.98 12.83
CA PRO A 46 -15.20 3.53 13.46
C PRO A 46 -13.92 2.80 13.06
N GLY A 47 -13.98 1.48 12.83
CA GLY A 47 -12.82 0.67 12.42
C GLY A 47 -12.59 0.58 10.91
N TRP A 48 -13.52 1.11 10.10
CA TRP A 48 -13.55 0.91 8.65
C TRP A 48 -12.29 1.33 7.93
N ASP A 49 -11.84 2.57 8.15
CA ASP A 49 -10.70 3.12 7.42
C ASP A 49 -9.41 2.33 7.72
N THR A 50 -9.19 1.93 8.98
CA THR A 50 -8.06 1.08 9.38
C THR A 50 -8.15 -0.31 8.74
N PHE A 51 -9.35 -0.90 8.70
CA PHE A 51 -9.55 -2.22 8.10
C PHE A 51 -9.25 -2.21 6.60
N VAL A 52 -9.78 -1.22 5.87
CA VAL A 52 -9.61 -1.09 4.42
C VAL A 52 -8.17 -0.70 4.05
N ALA A 53 -7.44 0.03 4.90
CA ALA A 53 -6.04 0.36 4.65
C ALA A 53 -5.18 -0.87 4.32
N PHE A 54 -5.40 -1.99 5.01
CA PHE A 54 -4.69 -3.23 4.72
C PHE A 54 -5.00 -3.80 3.33
N ALA A 55 -6.27 -3.78 2.93
CA ALA A 55 -6.68 -4.23 1.59
C ALA A 55 -6.10 -3.29 0.51
N TRP A 56 -6.07 -1.99 0.79
CA TRP A 56 -5.50 -0.99 -0.11
C TRP A 56 -4.00 -1.19 -0.36
N GLU A 57 -3.22 -1.51 0.67
CA GLU A 57 -1.81 -1.88 0.50
C GLU A 57 -1.61 -3.13 -0.38
N GLU A 58 -2.47 -4.15 -0.23
CA GLU A 58 -2.40 -5.36 -1.05
C GLU A 58 -2.74 -5.07 -2.51
N ILE A 59 -3.75 -4.25 -2.74
CA ILE A 59 -4.14 -3.77 -4.07
C ILE A 59 -2.99 -2.97 -4.70
N ALA A 60 -2.35 -2.05 -3.96
CA ALA A 60 -1.19 -1.30 -4.44
C ALA A 60 -0.04 -2.22 -4.86
N ARG A 61 0.29 -3.25 -4.07
CA ARG A 61 1.32 -4.24 -4.41
C ARG A 61 0.99 -5.02 -5.67
N ARG A 62 -0.25 -5.47 -5.82
CA ARG A 62 -0.71 -6.16 -7.03
C ARG A 62 -0.66 -5.24 -8.25
N HIS A 63 -1.02 -3.97 -8.08
CA HIS A 63 -0.99 -2.99 -9.14
C HIS A 63 0.45 -2.71 -9.61
N VAL A 64 1.41 -2.53 -8.71
CA VAL A 64 2.83 -2.38 -9.12
C VAL A 64 3.34 -3.60 -9.88
N TYR A 65 2.95 -4.81 -9.47
CA TYR A 65 3.28 -6.00 -10.25
C TYR A 65 2.71 -5.92 -11.68
N GLN A 66 1.44 -5.51 -11.84
CA GLN A 66 0.83 -5.29 -13.16
C GLN A 66 1.55 -4.21 -13.97
N LEU A 67 1.93 -3.08 -13.36
CA LEU A 67 2.72 -2.04 -14.03
C LEU A 67 4.06 -2.57 -14.55
N SER A 68 4.69 -3.49 -13.81
CA SER A 68 5.92 -4.16 -14.24
C SER A 68 5.70 -5.08 -15.45
N VAL A 69 4.59 -5.84 -15.46
CA VAL A 69 4.21 -6.72 -16.57
C VAL A 69 3.90 -5.89 -17.83
N GLN A 70 3.21 -4.77 -17.66
CA GLN A 70 2.83 -3.85 -18.74
C GLN A 70 3.97 -2.94 -19.20
N ARG A 71 5.17 -3.04 -18.60
CA ARG A 71 6.35 -2.22 -18.91
C ARG A 71 6.11 -0.71 -18.73
N VAL A 72 5.21 -0.33 -17.81
CA VAL A 72 5.05 1.07 -17.39
C VAL A 72 6.26 1.51 -16.55
N ILE A 73 6.80 0.60 -15.74
CA ILE A 73 8.12 0.76 -15.13
C ILE A 73 9.18 0.00 -15.95
N PRO A 74 10.44 0.45 -16.00
CA PRO A 74 11.45 -0.05 -16.95
C PRO A 74 12.07 -1.40 -16.56
N PHE A 75 11.50 -2.08 -15.57
CA PHE A 75 11.98 -3.38 -15.09
C PHE A 75 10.82 -4.31 -14.73
N TRP A 76 11.04 -5.60 -14.94
CA TRP A 76 10.19 -6.65 -14.40
C TRP A 76 10.48 -6.82 -12.91
N ALA A 77 9.46 -6.83 -12.05
CA ALA A 77 9.65 -7.05 -10.63
C ALA A 77 9.82 -8.56 -10.33
N GLU A 78 11.02 -8.97 -9.89
CA GLU A 78 11.30 -10.35 -9.45
C GLU A 78 10.54 -10.70 -8.17
N GLU A 79 10.47 -9.74 -7.26
CA GLU A 79 9.78 -9.85 -5.99
C GLU A 79 8.96 -8.56 -5.76
N VAL A 80 7.72 -8.71 -5.29
CA VAL A 80 6.88 -7.61 -4.81
C VAL A 80 6.36 -7.92 -3.42
N GLY A 81 6.50 -6.98 -2.49
CA GLY A 81 6.07 -7.16 -1.10
C GLY A 81 6.22 -5.89 -0.28
N SER A 82 6.53 -6.06 1.00
CA SER A 82 6.80 -4.97 1.95
C SER A 82 8.19 -5.14 2.55
N TRP A 83 8.75 -4.06 3.10
CA TRP A 83 9.98 -4.11 3.88
C TRP A 83 9.77 -3.47 5.25
N TRP A 84 10.41 -4.05 6.26
CA TRP A 84 10.38 -3.52 7.61
C TRP A 84 11.74 -3.71 8.29
N SER A 85 12.07 -2.77 9.16
CA SER A 85 13.18 -2.81 10.10
C SER A 85 12.65 -2.42 11.50
N LYS A 86 13.52 -2.35 12.51
CA LYS A 86 13.13 -1.84 13.82
C LYS A 86 12.77 -0.35 13.78
N GLN A 87 13.21 0.38 12.75
CA GLN A 87 13.11 1.83 12.66
C GLN A 87 12.13 2.31 11.60
N ALA A 88 11.83 1.49 10.59
CA ALA A 88 11.02 1.91 9.45
C ALA A 88 10.25 0.76 8.82
N GLN A 89 9.14 1.11 8.16
CA GLN A 89 8.37 0.23 7.29
C GLN A 89 8.14 0.94 5.96
N ILE A 90 8.28 0.18 4.87
CA ILE A 90 7.91 0.56 3.51
C ILE A 90 6.83 -0.42 3.05
N ASP A 91 5.63 0.10 2.78
CA ASP A 91 4.43 -0.72 2.50
C ASP A 91 4.55 -1.51 1.20
N LEU A 92 5.28 -0.95 0.23
CA LEU A 92 5.46 -1.52 -1.08
C LEU A 92 6.93 -1.48 -1.51
N VAL A 93 7.46 -2.64 -1.90
CA VAL A 93 8.78 -2.81 -2.48
C VAL A 93 8.66 -3.75 -3.67
N ALA A 94 9.09 -3.29 -4.84
CA ALA A 94 9.28 -4.12 -6.03
C ALA A 94 10.75 -4.03 -6.45
N VAL A 95 11.43 -5.17 -6.63
CA VAL A 95 12.88 -5.20 -6.85
C VAL A 95 13.25 -6.06 -8.05
N HIS A 96 14.30 -5.65 -8.76
CA HIS A 96 15.02 -6.46 -9.73
C HIS A 96 16.52 -6.36 -9.41
N ARG A 97 17.10 -7.44 -8.88
CA ARG A 97 18.43 -7.38 -8.25
C ARG A 97 19.55 -7.25 -9.28
N GLU A 98 19.47 -8.00 -10.38
CA GLU A 98 20.50 -7.97 -11.42
C GLU A 98 20.62 -6.59 -12.08
N ARG A 99 19.48 -5.93 -12.32
CA ARG A 99 19.44 -4.55 -12.85
C ARG A 99 19.67 -3.47 -11.81
N ARG A 100 19.68 -3.84 -10.51
CA ARG A 100 19.66 -2.91 -9.37
C ARG A 100 18.56 -1.86 -9.50
N SER A 101 17.37 -2.27 -9.92
CA SER A 101 16.21 -1.38 -9.98
C SER A 101 15.26 -1.69 -8.83
N VAL A 102 14.74 -0.65 -8.19
CA VAL A 102 13.77 -0.78 -7.11
C VAL A 102 12.68 0.27 -7.23
N LEU A 103 11.44 -0.13 -6.98
CA LEU A 103 10.33 0.76 -6.73
C LEU A 103 9.90 0.62 -5.28
N LEU A 104 9.96 1.73 -4.54
CA LEU A 104 9.50 1.83 -3.17
C LEU A 104 8.22 2.64 -3.12
N GLY A 105 7.29 2.26 -2.25
CA GLY A 105 6.01 2.95 -2.17
C GLY A 105 5.37 2.97 -0.80
N GLU A 106 4.53 3.97 -0.63
CA GLU A 106 3.68 4.18 0.54
C GLU A 106 2.22 4.16 0.11
N SER A 107 1.38 3.60 0.97
CA SER A 107 -0.06 3.53 0.76
C SER A 107 -0.80 4.20 1.91
N ARG A 108 -1.77 5.06 1.58
CA ARG A 108 -2.54 5.83 2.57
C ARG A 108 -4.02 5.78 2.25
N TRP A 109 -4.77 5.17 3.16
CA TRP A 109 -6.23 5.17 3.15
C TRP A 109 -6.78 6.18 4.17
N ARG A 110 -6.58 7.47 3.91
CA ARG A 110 -7.05 8.57 4.77
C ARG A 110 -7.70 9.67 3.94
N ARG A 111 -8.42 10.58 4.61
CA ARG A 111 -9.14 11.71 3.97
C ARG A 111 -8.21 12.83 3.49
N GLN A 112 -7.01 12.93 4.07
CA GLN A 112 -6.03 13.93 3.69
C GLN A 112 -5.24 13.47 2.46
N PRO A 113 -5.10 14.32 1.43
CA PRO A 113 -4.19 14.07 0.32
C PRO A 113 -2.76 13.79 0.79
N MET A 114 -2.00 13.05 0.01
CA MET A 114 -0.57 12.92 0.23
C MET A 114 0.16 14.15 -0.31
N SER A 115 1.20 14.56 0.38
CA SER A 115 1.97 15.78 0.08
C SER A 115 3.43 15.44 -0.21
N VAL A 116 4.21 16.47 -0.57
CA VAL A 116 5.67 16.36 -0.75
C VAL A 116 6.35 15.78 0.49
N ALA A 117 5.86 16.10 1.69
CA ALA A 117 6.41 15.55 2.94
C ALA A 117 6.25 14.02 3.04
N ASP A 118 5.18 13.45 2.46
CA ASP A 118 5.01 11.99 2.42
C ASP A 118 6.03 11.34 1.47
N LEU A 119 6.36 12.01 0.34
CA LEU A 119 7.42 11.58 -0.58
C LEU A 119 8.80 11.64 0.09
N GLU A 120 9.13 12.76 0.73
CA GLU A 120 10.40 12.95 1.42
C GLU A 120 10.58 11.91 2.55
N ALA A 121 9.51 11.61 3.29
CA ALA A 121 9.53 10.56 4.30
C ALA A 121 9.82 9.18 3.69
N LEU A 122 9.27 8.86 2.52
CA LEU A 122 9.56 7.63 1.80
C LEU A 122 11.01 7.59 1.30
N GLN A 123 11.51 8.71 0.75
CA GLN A 123 12.91 8.85 0.32
C GLN A 123 13.90 8.72 1.50
N ALA A 124 13.54 9.21 2.69
CA ALA A 124 14.35 8.99 3.89
C ALA A 124 14.39 7.50 4.29
N LYS A 125 13.27 6.79 4.17
CA LYS A 125 13.20 5.34 4.42
C LYS A 125 13.97 4.54 3.37
N SER A 126 14.01 4.99 2.11
CA SER A 126 14.74 4.31 1.03
C SER A 126 16.22 4.18 1.33
N GLN A 127 16.82 5.16 2.00
CA GLN A 127 18.21 5.10 2.45
C GLN A 127 18.45 3.97 3.46
N GLN A 128 17.48 3.72 4.35
CA GLN A 128 17.59 2.59 5.30
C GLN A 128 17.45 1.25 4.60
N TRP A 129 16.59 1.17 3.58
CA TRP A 129 16.45 -0.03 2.75
C TRP A 129 17.74 -0.33 1.96
N LEU A 130 18.36 0.71 1.39
CA LEU A 130 19.59 0.61 0.59
C LEU A 130 20.79 0.18 1.43
N GLY A 131 20.87 0.64 2.69
CA GLY A 131 22.02 0.39 3.55
C GLY A 131 23.31 0.97 2.94
N ASN A 132 24.30 0.11 2.72
CA ASN A 132 25.60 0.50 2.13
C ASN A 132 25.70 0.22 0.63
N GLU A 133 24.65 -0.32 0.00
CA GLU A 133 24.68 -0.65 -1.42
C GLU A 133 24.66 0.62 -2.30
N ARG A 134 25.14 0.49 -3.55
CA ARG A 134 25.28 1.62 -4.48
C ARG A 134 24.89 1.25 -5.90
N GLY A 135 24.53 2.27 -6.69
CA GLY A 135 24.17 2.11 -8.10
C GLY A 135 22.79 1.48 -8.29
N TRP A 136 21.88 1.72 -7.36
CA TRP A 136 20.48 1.35 -7.48
C TRP A 136 19.70 2.47 -8.19
N ASP A 137 18.87 2.10 -9.15
CA ASP A 137 17.89 2.97 -9.78
C ASP A 137 16.59 2.96 -8.97
N PHE A 138 16.20 4.13 -8.47
CA PHE A 138 15.06 4.29 -7.56
C PHE A 138 13.85 4.86 -8.29
N TRP A 139 12.74 4.18 -8.08
CA TRP A 139 11.40 4.60 -8.44
C TRP A 139 10.58 4.75 -7.16
N TYR A 140 9.67 5.71 -7.16
CA TYR A 140 8.78 5.99 -6.03
C TYR A 140 7.33 5.89 -6.47
N ALA A 141 6.48 5.25 -5.65
CA ALA A 141 5.05 5.19 -5.90
C ALA A 141 4.25 5.58 -4.66
N LEU A 142 3.34 6.54 -4.80
CA LEU A 142 2.45 6.97 -3.73
C LEU A 142 1.01 6.59 -4.09
N TYR A 143 0.36 5.85 -3.20
CA TYR A 143 -1.01 5.40 -3.34
C TYR A 143 -1.91 6.13 -2.34
N SER A 144 -2.72 7.07 -2.81
CA SER A 144 -3.55 7.91 -1.95
C SER A 144 -5.03 7.72 -2.25
N ARG A 145 -5.82 7.41 -1.22
CA ARG A 145 -7.30 7.40 -1.33
C ARG A 145 -7.84 8.75 -1.79
N SER A 146 -7.28 9.84 -1.27
CA SER A 146 -7.85 11.19 -1.40
C SER A 146 -7.03 12.10 -2.33
N GLY A 147 -6.19 11.52 -3.18
CA GLY A 147 -5.36 12.26 -4.13
C GLY A 147 -4.12 12.90 -3.51
N PHE A 148 -3.60 13.92 -4.19
CA PHE A 148 -2.29 14.51 -3.92
C PHE A 148 -2.40 16.04 -3.85
N THR A 149 -1.45 16.69 -3.18
CA THR A 149 -1.35 18.16 -3.25
C THR A 149 -0.82 18.58 -4.62
N SER A 150 -1.19 19.78 -5.09
CA SER A 150 -0.80 20.26 -6.41
C SER A 150 0.72 20.37 -6.59
N GLU A 151 1.46 20.63 -5.51
CA GLU A 151 2.93 20.62 -5.53
C GLU A 151 3.49 19.23 -5.81
N LEU A 152 2.91 18.18 -5.21
CA LEU A 152 3.34 16.80 -5.44
C LEU A 152 2.96 16.33 -6.86
N GLU A 153 1.80 16.75 -7.37
CA GLU A 153 1.39 16.49 -8.76
C GLU A 153 2.34 17.14 -9.77
N ALA A 154 2.73 18.40 -9.52
CA ALA A 154 3.70 19.10 -10.36
C ALA A 154 5.08 18.42 -10.34
N LEU A 155 5.53 17.91 -9.20
CA LEU A 155 6.76 17.11 -9.10
C LEU A 155 6.66 15.82 -9.90
N ALA A 156 5.56 15.07 -9.80
CA ALA A 156 5.36 13.84 -10.56
C ALA A 156 5.28 14.07 -12.07
N ALA A 157 4.73 15.22 -12.50
CA ALA A 157 4.73 15.60 -13.91
C ALA A 157 6.14 15.90 -14.44
N ALA A 158 7.07 16.33 -13.58
CA ALA A 158 8.45 16.64 -13.94
C ALA A 158 9.42 15.46 -13.76
N ASP A 159 9.08 14.49 -12.88
CA ASP A 159 9.91 13.33 -12.57
C ASP A 159 9.22 12.03 -12.97
N SER A 160 9.69 11.42 -14.07
CA SER A 160 9.17 10.15 -14.55
C SER A 160 9.36 8.97 -13.59
N HIS A 161 10.24 9.10 -12.58
CA HIS A 161 10.47 8.05 -11.56
C HIS A 161 9.45 8.12 -10.41
N LEU A 162 8.57 9.11 -10.41
CA LEU A 162 7.52 9.28 -9.39
C LEU A 162 6.14 8.94 -9.97
N ILE A 163 5.51 7.91 -9.41
CA ILE A 163 4.20 7.43 -9.82
C ILE A 163 3.18 7.77 -8.74
N LEU A 164 2.12 8.46 -9.13
CA LEU A 164 0.99 8.78 -8.26
C LEU A 164 -0.22 7.93 -8.67
N GLN A 165 -0.90 7.31 -7.70
CA GLN A 165 -2.04 6.43 -7.94
C GLN A 165 -3.18 6.68 -6.94
N THR A 166 -4.40 6.77 -7.46
CA THR A 166 -5.65 6.86 -6.71
C THR A 166 -6.47 5.57 -6.90
N PRO A 167 -7.56 5.36 -6.13
CA PRO A 167 -8.41 4.19 -6.33
C PRO A 167 -8.93 4.02 -7.76
N ASN A 168 -9.25 5.11 -8.46
CA ASN A 168 -9.75 5.05 -9.83
C ASN A 168 -8.68 4.51 -10.80
N ASP A 169 -7.42 4.92 -10.63
CA ASP A 169 -6.32 4.48 -11.50
C ASP A 169 -6.03 2.97 -11.39
N VAL A 170 -6.34 2.41 -10.21
CA VAL A 170 -6.04 1.02 -9.86
C VAL A 170 -7.23 0.09 -10.12
N ILE A 171 -8.46 0.57 -9.94
CA ILE A 171 -9.68 -0.25 -10.04
C ILE A 171 -10.30 -0.20 -11.44
N ASP A 172 -10.25 0.94 -12.15
CA ASP A 172 -11.01 1.14 -13.40
C ASP A 172 -10.30 0.71 -14.70
N ARG A 173 -9.34 -0.21 -14.62
CA ARG A 173 -8.71 -0.75 -15.84
C ARG A 173 -9.59 -1.83 -16.49
N LYS A 174 -10.40 -1.40 -17.46
CA LYS A 174 -10.99 -2.25 -18.51
C LYS A 174 -9.91 -2.80 -19.45
#